data_AF-A0A6A7LRK6-F1
#
_entry.id   AF-A0A6A7LRK6-F1
#
_cell.length_a   1.000
_cell.length_b   1.000
_cell.length_c   1.000
_cell.angle_alpha   90.00
_cell.angle_beta   90.00
_cell.angle_gamma   90.00
#
_symmetry.space_group_name_H-M   'P 1'
#
loop_
_entity.id
_entity.type
_entity.pdbx_description
1 polymer ?
#
loop_
_entity_poly.entity_id
_entity_poly.type
_entity_poly.pdbx_seq_one_letter_code
_entity_poly.pdbx_strand_id
1 'polypeptide(L)'
;MWEMQRRIAAFDAERFQSLGPGYVALNLAGEAGELANAIKKLWRSDPRIGQPDGYAALGAPDRARVGEELADILMMSVVLANHLDIDIEAELVRKLAVIDQRLQAGYYGHEAHAAEDA
;
A
#
# COMPACT_ATOMS: atom_id res chain seq x y z
N MET A 1 13.72 -6.99 10.51
CA MET A 1 13.51 -5.54 10.43
C MET A 1 14.14 -5.02 9.17
N TRP A 2 13.30 -4.50 8.29
CA TRP A 2 13.66 -4.01 6.97
C TRP A 2 14.57 -2.78 7.06
N GLU A 3 15.55 -2.67 6.15
CA GLU A 3 16.50 -1.56 6.13
C GLU A 3 15.82 -0.19 6.01
N MET A 4 14.77 -0.07 5.20
CA MET A 4 14.04 1.20 5.09
C MET A 4 13.32 1.56 6.38
N GLN A 5 12.77 0.56 7.10
CA GLN A 5 12.13 0.80 8.39
C GLN A 5 13.09 1.43 9.39
N ARG A 6 14.34 0.96 9.45
CA ARG A 6 15.41 1.57 10.26
C ARG A 6 15.71 3.00 9.84
N ARG A 7 15.84 3.24 8.53
CA ARG A 7 16.12 4.60 8.01
C ARG A 7 15.00 5.58 8.33
N ILE A 8 13.75 5.14 8.26
CA ILE A 8 12.57 5.94 8.62
C ILE A 8 12.57 6.21 10.13
N ALA A 9 12.86 5.20 10.97
CA ALA A 9 12.95 5.39 12.41
C ALA A 9 14.01 6.45 12.78
N ALA A 10 15.19 6.39 12.16
CA ALA A 10 16.25 7.37 12.38
C ALA A 10 15.84 8.77 11.91
N PHE A 11 15.22 8.88 10.73
CA PHE A 11 14.73 10.16 10.22
C PHE A 11 13.67 10.79 11.13
N ASP A 12 12.74 9.97 11.63
CA ASP A 12 11.61 10.38 12.46
C ASP A 12 12.05 10.82 13.87
N ALA A 13 12.85 9.99 14.54
CA ALA A 13 13.32 10.24 15.91
C ALA A 13 14.13 11.54 16.05
N GLU A 14 14.81 11.98 14.98
CA GLU A 14 15.58 13.23 14.96
C GLU A 14 14.71 14.49 14.78
N ARG A 15 13.48 14.35 14.26
CA ARG A 15 12.73 15.49 13.68
C ARG A 15 11.34 15.66 14.24
N PHE A 16 10.68 14.59 14.66
CA PHE A 16 9.28 14.63 15.02
C PHE A 16 9.04 14.15 16.44
N GLN A 17 8.13 14.85 17.11
CA GLN A 17 7.50 14.35 18.31
C GLN A 17 6.20 13.66 17.91
N SER A 18 6.02 12.41 18.31
CA SER A 18 4.81 11.66 17.99
C SER A 18 3.57 12.36 18.54
N LEU A 19 2.56 12.55 17.69
CA LEU A 19 1.23 13.04 18.07
C LEU A 19 0.30 11.90 18.52
N GLY A 20 0.85 10.69 18.70
CA GLY A 20 0.14 9.50 19.13
C GLY A 20 -0.44 8.68 17.96
N PRO A 21 -0.81 7.41 18.23
CA PRO A 21 -1.20 6.46 17.19
C PRO A 21 -2.47 6.87 16.43
N GLY A 22 -3.40 7.58 17.08
CA GLY A 22 -4.63 8.05 16.44
C GLY A 22 -4.34 9.08 15.33
N TYR A 23 -3.39 9.97 15.54
CA TYR A 23 -3.03 10.98 14.54
C TYR A 23 -2.33 10.34 13.34
N VAL A 24 -1.35 9.45 13.58
CA VAL A 24 -0.63 8.75 12.50
C VAL A 24 -1.58 7.85 11.69
N ALA A 25 -2.52 7.17 12.35
CA ALA A 25 -3.54 6.37 11.67
C ALA A 25 -4.47 7.22 10.80
N LEU A 26 -4.86 8.42 11.25
CA LEU A 26 -5.65 9.35 10.44
C LEU A 26 -4.85 9.90 9.26
N ASN A 27 -3.57 10.22 9.43
CA ASN A 27 -2.71 10.64 8.32
C ASN A 27 -2.60 9.52 7.28
N LEU A 28 -2.34 8.28 7.70
CA LEU A 28 -2.32 7.13 6.81
C LEU A 28 -3.63 6.98 6.00
N ALA A 29 -4.78 7.17 6.65
CA ALA A 29 -6.07 7.17 5.96
C ALA A 29 -6.21 8.34 4.98
N GLY A 30 -5.64 9.49 5.31
CA GLY A 30 -5.51 10.64 4.43
C GLY A 30 -4.76 10.29 3.14
N GLU A 31 -3.54 9.76 3.25
CA GLU A 31 -2.70 9.38 2.09
C GLU A 31 -3.39 8.34 1.20
N ALA A 32 -4.07 7.35 1.82
CA ALA A 32 -4.87 6.39 1.07
C ALA A 32 -6.03 7.06 0.30
N GLY A 33 -6.62 8.11 0.88
CA GLY A 33 -7.63 8.95 0.23
C GLY A 33 -7.06 9.76 -0.93
N GLU A 34 -5.83 10.27 -0.81
CA GLU A 34 -5.13 11.00 -1.87
C GLU A 34 -4.82 10.09 -3.07
N LEU A 35 -4.29 8.88 -2.82
CA LEU A 35 -4.12 7.83 -3.84
C LEU A 35 -5.45 7.52 -4.56
N ALA A 36 -6.52 7.27 -3.80
CA ALA A 36 -7.83 6.96 -4.37
C ALA A 36 -8.35 8.13 -5.22
N ASN A 37 -8.13 9.36 -4.79
CA ASN A 37 -8.52 10.55 -5.53
C ASN A 37 -7.68 10.75 -6.80
N ALA A 38 -6.39 10.45 -6.77
CA ALA A 38 -5.51 10.47 -7.93
C ALA A 38 -6.00 9.48 -8.99
N ILE A 39 -6.20 8.21 -8.62
CA ILE A 39 -6.71 7.18 -9.53
C ILE A 39 -8.10 7.55 -10.07
N LYS A 40 -9.02 8.03 -9.22
CA LYS A 40 -10.35 8.48 -9.65
C LYS A 40 -10.29 9.60 -10.69
N LYS A 41 -9.36 10.55 -10.55
CA LYS A 41 -9.20 11.64 -11.52
C LYS A 41 -8.68 11.10 -12.86
N LEU A 42 -7.70 10.19 -12.82
CA LEU A 42 -7.16 9.53 -14.01
C LEU A 42 -8.25 8.71 -14.71
N TRP A 43 -9.03 7.93 -13.97
CA TRP A 43 -10.13 7.15 -14.52
C TRP A 43 -11.22 8.03 -15.15
N ARG A 44 -11.49 9.21 -14.59
CA ARG A 44 -12.42 10.18 -15.20
C ARG A 44 -11.90 10.71 -16.54
N SER A 45 -10.58 10.89 -16.69
CA SER A 45 -9.98 11.33 -17.96
C SER A 45 -9.83 10.20 -18.98
N ASP A 46 -9.63 8.96 -18.52
CA ASP A 46 -9.53 7.78 -19.37
C ASP A 46 -10.27 6.59 -18.74
N PRO A 47 -11.49 6.27 -19.23
CA PRO A 47 -12.29 5.16 -18.72
C PRO A 47 -11.62 3.79 -18.78
N ARG A 48 -10.60 3.60 -19.64
CA ARG A 48 -9.86 2.33 -19.77
C ARG A 48 -9.12 1.97 -18.49
N ILE A 49 -8.73 2.96 -17.68
CA ILE A 49 -8.02 2.74 -16.40
C ILE A 49 -8.88 1.92 -15.42
N GLY A 50 -10.21 2.01 -15.50
CA GLY A 50 -11.11 1.23 -14.64
C GLY A 50 -11.35 -0.22 -15.10
N GLN A 51 -10.70 -0.67 -16.18
CA GLN A 51 -10.80 -2.06 -16.66
C GLN A 51 -9.69 -2.93 -16.06
N PRO A 52 -9.84 -4.28 -16.03
CA PRO A 52 -8.82 -5.18 -15.47
C PRO A 52 -7.41 -5.02 -16.07
N ASP A 53 -7.32 -4.65 -17.34
CA ASP A 53 -6.07 -4.40 -18.09
C ASP A 53 -5.66 -2.90 -18.10
N GLY A 54 -6.38 -2.06 -17.35
CA GLY A 54 -6.25 -0.61 -17.33
C GLY A 54 -4.89 -0.06 -16.89
N TYR A 55 -4.04 -0.88 -16.28
CA TYR A 55 -2.66 -0.51 -15.92
C TYR A 55 -1.82 -0.08 -17.14
N ALA A 56 -2.11 -0.63 -18.32
CA ALA A 56 -1.42 -0.27 -19.56
C ALA A 56 -1.77 1.16 -20.03
N ALA A 57 -2.91 1.71 -19.61
CA ALA A 57 -3.33 3.07 -19.96
C ALA A 57 -2.62 4.16 -19.14
N LEU A 58 -1.92 3.79 -18.05
CA LEU A 58 -1.18 4.74 -17.22
C LEU A 58 0.15 5.13 -17.87
N GLY A 59 0.29 6.41 -18.23
CA GLY A 59 1.52 6.99 -18.73
C GLY A 59 2.57 7.19 -17.65
N ALA A 60 3.80 7.55 -18.04
CA ALA A 60 4.89 7.80 -17.10
C ALA A 60 4.55 8.89 -16.04
N PRO A 61 3.92 10.03 -16.39
CA PRO A 61 3.52 11.03 -15.40
C PRO A 61 2.49 10.50 -14.39
N ASP A 62 1.55 9.69 -14.85
CA ASP A 62 0.50 9.11 -13.99
C ASP A 62 1.11 8.13 -12.99
N ARG A 63 2.04 7.29 -13.47
CA ARG A 63 2.79 6.35 -12.64
C ARG A 63 3.65 7.05 -11.60
N ALA A 64 4.29 8.17 -11.96
CA ALA A 64 5.07 8.97 -11.02
C ALA A 64 4.19 9.49 -9.88
N ARG A 65 3.04 10.10 -10.22
CA ARG A 65 2.07 10.59 -9.24
C ARG A 65 1.56 9.46 -8.34
N VAL A 66 1.12 8.34 -8.91
CA VAL A 66 0.67 7.18 -8.11
C VAL A 66 1.78 6.65 -7.21
N GLY A 67 3.04 6.69 -7.69
CA GLY A 67 4.21 6.30 -6.92
C GLY A 67 4.47 7.18 -5.69
N GLU A 68 4.25 8.49 -5.79
CA GLU A 68 4.35 9.43 -4.66
C GLU A 68 3.33 9.07 -3.57
N GLU A 69 2.06 8.95 -3.93
CA GLU A 69 0.98 8.63 -2.97
C GLU A 69 1.19 7.24 -2.31
N LEU A 70 1.68 6.25 -3.07
CA LEU A 70 2.04 4.94 -2.52
C LEU A 70 3.22 5.02 -1.55
N ALA A 71 4.20 5.89 -1.83
CA ALA A 71 5.32 6.11 -0.94
C ALA A 71 4.87 6.76 0.37
N ASP A 72 3.94 7.71 0.33
CA ASP A 72 3.39 8.37 1.52
C ASP A 72 2.61 7.38 2.40
N ILE A 73 1.77 6.53 1.80
CA ILE A 73 1.09 5.43 2.50
C ILE A 73 2.09 4.49 3.17
N LEU A 74 3.14 4.08 2.45
CA LEU A 74 4.16 3.18 2.98
C LEU A 74 4.93 3.85 4.12
N MET A 75 5.31 5.12 3.96
CA MET A 75 5.98 5.92 4.97
C MET A 75 5.15 5.99 6.25
N MET A 76 3.87 6.36 6.16
CA MET A 76 2.98 6.46 7.33
C MET A 76 2.71 5.10 7.98
N SER A 77 2.61 4.03 7.19
CA SER A 77 2.47 2.67 7.71
C SER A 77 3.70 2.26 8.54
N VAL A 78 4.90 2.59 8.05
CA VAL A 78 6.16 2.27 8.72
C VAL A 78 6.39 3.15 9.95
N VAL A 79 6.05 4.43 9.89
CA VAL A 79 6.10 5.32 11.07
C VAL A 79 5.18 4.81 12.17
N LEU A 80 3.95 4.41 11.83
CA LEU A 80 3.04 3.80 12.80
C LEU A 80 3.61 2.50 13.37
N ALA A 81 4.16 1.62 12.53
CA ALA A 81 4.79 0.38 12.99
C ALA A 81 5.96 0.65 13.95
N ASN A 82 6.82 1.62 13.63
CA ASN A 82 7.94 2.03 14.49
C ASN A 82 7.47 2.55 15.85
N HIS A 83 6.46 3.42 15.89
CA HIS A 83 5.91 3.93 17.16
C HIS A 83 5.24 2.85 18.01
N LEU A 84 4.84 1.73 17.40
CA LEU A 84 4.23 0.59 18.09
C LEU A 84 5.20 -0.57 18.34
N ASP A 85 6.50 -0.38 18.06
CA ASP A 85 7.54 -1.40 18.17
C ASP A 85 7.23 -2.69 17.36
N ILE A 86 6.64 -2.53 16.17
CA ILE A 86 6.27 -3.63 15.26
C ILE A 86 7.32 -3.79 14.16
N ASP A 87 7.87 -4.99 14.00
CA ASP A 87 8.69 -5.36 12.83
C ASP A 87 7.78 -5.68 11.63
N ILE A 88 7.54 -4.69 10.77
CA ILE A 88 6.58 -4.83 9.67
C ILE A 88 7.01 -5.89 8.64
N GLU A 89 8.31 -6.11 8.47
CA GLU A 89 8.83 -7.13 7.57
C GLU A 89 8.48 -8.53 8.09
N ALA A 90 8.67 -8.77 9.39
CA ALA A 90 8.28 -10.02 10.01
C ALA A 90 6.75 -10.25 9.91
N GLU A 91 5.94 -9.21 10.13
CA GLU A 91 4.48 -9.28 9.97
C GLU A 91 4.07 -9.62 8.53
N LEU A 92 4.71 -8.99 7.54
CA LEU A 92 4.45 -9.27 6.12
C LEU A 92 4.83 -10.71 5.75
N VAL A 93 5.99 -11.20 6.20
CA VAL A 93 6.41 -12.60 5.98
C VAL A 93 5.37 -13.57 6.58
N ARG A 94 4.91 -13.33 7.81
CA ARG A 94 3.86 -14.16 8.43
C ARG A 94 2.56 -14.10 7.64
N LYS A 95 2.16 -12.92 7.17
CA LYS A 95 0.92 -12.73 6.41
C LYS A 95 0.95 -13.46 5.07
N LEU A 96 2.07 -13.39 4.35
CA LEU A 96 2.25 -14.09 3.07
C LEU A 96 2.13 -15.61 3.25
N ALA A 97 2.76 -16.18 4.28
CA ALA A 97 2.63 -17.61 4.58
C ALA A 97 1.19 -18.03 4.87
N VAL A 98 0.42 -17.20 5.61
CA VAL A 98 -1.01 -17.46 5.86
C VAL A 98 -1.84 -17.40 4.58
N ILE A 99 -1.54 -16.46 3.67
CA ILE A 99 -2.24 -16.35 2.40
C ILE A 99 -1.94 -17.57 1.51
N ASP A 100 -0.68 -17.98 1.41
CA ASP A 100 -0.26 -19.17 0.65
C ASP A 100 -0.97 -20.44 1.16
N GLN A 101 -1.01 -20.65 2.48
CA GLN A 101 -1.75 -21.77 3.08
C GLN A 101 -3.24 -21.76 2.73
N ARG A 102 -3.87 -20.58 2.72
CA ARG A 102 -5.29 -20.44 2.34
C ARG A 102 -5.53 -20.74 0.87
N LEU A 103 -4.60 -20.33 0.00
CA LEU A 103 -4.66 -20.62 -1.43
C LEU A 103 -4.54 -22.13 -1.67
N GLN A 104 -3.58 -22.80 -1.01
CA GLN A 104 -3.40 -24.26 -1.11
C GLN A 104 -4.60 -25.05 -0.57
N ALA A 105 -5.26 -24.55 0.46
CA ALA A 105 -6.46 -25.15 1.04
C ALA A 105 -7.75 -24.86 0.23
N GLY A 106 -7.67 -24.16 -0.91
CA GLY A 106 -8.81 -23.89 -1.79
C GLY A 106 -9.78 -22.83 -1.28
N TYR A 107 -9.40 -22.04 -0.26
CA TYR A 107 -10.30 -21.04 0.34
C TYR A 107 -10.58 -19.83 -0.58
N TYR A 108 -9.87 -19.68 -1.71
CA TYR A 108 -10.10 -18.66 -2.73
C TYR A 108 -10.64 -19.24 -4.05
N GLY A 109 -11.52 -20.25 -3.97
CA GLY A 109 -12.12 -20.95 -5.11
C GLY A 109 -13.07 -20.16 -6.03
N HIS A 110 -12.99 -18.83 -6.13
CA HIS A 110 -13.81 -18.05 -7.07
C HIS A 110 -13.08 -16.96 -7.87
N GLU A 111 -11.83 -16.61 -7.57
CA GLU A 111 -11.13 -15.53 -8.28
C GLU A 111 -10.02 -16.03 -9.24
N ALA A 112 -9.57 -17.28 -9.11
CA ALA A 112 -8.46 -17.82 -9.90
C ALA A 112 -8.84 -18.32 -11.31
N HIS A 113 -10.13 -18.56 -11.60
CA HIS A 113 -10.56 -19.19 -12.86
C HIS A 113 -11.08 -18.22 -13.94
N ALA A 114 -11.07 -16.91 -13.72
CA ALA A 114 -11.57 -15.96 -14.72
C ALA A 114 -10.56 -15.64 -15.85
N ALA A 115 -9.34 -16.18 -15.82
CA ALA A 115 -8.29 -15.87 -16.78
C ALA A 115 -8.01 -16.99 -17.81
N GLU A 116 -8.64 -18.16 -17.69
CA GLU A 116 -8.39 -19.29 -18.61
C GLU A 116 -9.55 -19.61 -19.58
N ASP A 117 -10.73 -18.99 -19.42
CA ASP A 117 -11.92 -19.27 -20.24
C ASP A 117 -12.49 -18.03 -20.99
N ALA A 118 -11.63 -17.10 -21.45
CA ALA A 118 -12.04 -15.95 -22.29
C ALA A 118 -11.23 -15.85 -23.60
#